data_AF-A0A7J6AUK6-F1
#
_entry.id   AF-A0A7J6AUK6-F1
#
_cell.length_a   1.000
_cell.length_b   1.000
_cell.length_c   1.000
_cell.angle_alpha   90.00
_cell.angle_beta   90.00
_cell.angle_gamma   90.00
#
_symmetry.space_group_name_H-M   'P 1'
#
loop_
_entity.id
_entity.type
_entity.pdbx_description
1 polymer ?
#
loop_
_entity_poly.entity_id
_entity_poly.type
_entity_poly.pdbx_seq_one_letter_code
_entity_poly.pdbx_strand_id
1 'polypeptide(L)'
;MRISFCQALLTGAIVLNLVILYYISQAQQQMKEKRRMQGKGLKNAFQSVSGLGGLGSIGARGMTRDNKVRGLEGSLKNPHLTVILREFEDFENYVGGVAQSFLHRMPELHFLVVADTLPYPPLTLPENAHLLVLSPSPEQPPQTHRPENHVQSEFVLLVPDGVELEHWRQIERLVKELKAEGDGPVRLVAAPVLTRAAVQCLHLQVNLKEWTATYSLGASESGGTMCTALHGDAVVLIRTKDLFNLSVPLARPLLSALFIQTALRGWKVKLLEGPSFTASHRPLFSSAHNQWKADYHLKEATSQLMRSFGLKRLVWPDGKDLWFGCSKETSRCFGTVHDDTPEYLYLERWTPPCCLRALRETTKHVVNILESSGVRYWLEGGSLLGAARHKDIIPWDYDVDLGIYLEDVPNCEYLKNLDSGSLVDANGYVWERAVEGDFYRIQYSEANHLHVDLWPFYLRNGVMTKDTWTDHKQDVEFPEHFLQPLVPMPFAGITAYGPNNHRAFLELKFGEGVIENPQYPNPIKKSLTS
;
A
#
# COMPACT_ATOMS: atom_id res chain seq x y z
N MET A 1 -17.21 -52.03 20.21
CA MET A 1 -16.27 -51.26 19.36
C MET A 1 -15.11 -50.80 20.21
N ARG A 2 -13.86 -51.13 19.85
CA ARG A 2 -12.67 -50.61 20.56
C ARG A 2 -12.44 -49.17 20.09
N ILE A 3 -12.57 -48.22 21.02
CA ILE A 3 -12.29 -46.80 20.77
C ILE A 3 -10.78 -46.67 20.50
N SER A 4 -10.40 -46.07 19.36
CA SER A 4 -8.99 -45.84 19.06
C SER A 4 -8.42 -44.74 19.95
N PHE A 5 -7.11 -44.78 20.22
CA PHE A 5 -6.42 -43.78 21.03
C PHE A 5 -6.64 -42.34 20.51
N CYS A 6 -6.72 -42.16 19.18
CA CYS A 6 -7.03 -40.87 18.56
C CYS A 6 -8.46 -40.39 18.84
N GLN A 7 -9.45 -41.29 18.88
CA GLN A 7 -10.82 -40.93 19.22
C GLN A 7 -10.95 -40.52 20.69
N ALA A 8 -10.19 -41.14 21.60
CA ALA A 8 -10.13 -40.74 23.00
C ALA A 8 -9.50 -39.35 23.18
N LEU A 9 -8.41 -39.06 22.46
CA LEU A 9 -7.75 -37.75 22.45
C LEU A 9 -8.66 -36.64 21.92
N LEU A 10 -9.35 -36.89 20.80
CA LEU A 10 -10.27 -35.91 20.21
C LEU A 10 -11.44 -35.62 21.15
N THR A 11 -12.00 -36.66 21.78
CA THR A 11 -13.09 -36.51 22.75
C THR A 11 -12.61 -35.72 23.98
N GLY A 12 -11.39 -35.97 24.46
CA GLY A 12 -10.79 -35.19 25.55
C GLY A 12 -10.61 -33.71 25.21
N ALA A 13 -10.14 -33.40 23.99
CA ALA A 13 -9.98 -32.03 23.53
C ALA A 13 -11.32 -31.28 23.38
N ILE A 14 -12.37 -31.97 22.94
CA ILE A 14 -13.73 -31.41 22.85
C ILE A 14 -14.27 -31.12 24.25
N VAL A 15 -14.16 -32.05 25.19
CA VAL A 15 -14.61 -31.86 26.57
C VAL A 15 -13.86 -30.71 27.24
N LEU A 16 -12.55 -30.60 27.05
CA LEU A 16 -11.75 -29.51 27.58
C LEU A 16 -12.21 -28.14 27.03
N ASN A 17 -12.46 -28.05 25.72
CA ASN A 17 -12.99 -26.82 25.12
C ASN A 17 -14.37 -26.44 25.66
N LEU A 18 -15.26 -27.40 25.87
CA LEU A 18 -16.58 -27.16 26.45
C LEU A 18 -16.49 -26.67 27.90
N VAL A 19 -15.55 -27.20 28.70
CA VAL A 19 -15.29 -26.74 30.07
C VAL A 19 -14.77 -25.30 30.06
N ILE A 20 -13.83 -24.98 29.17
CA ILE A 20 -13.30 -23.61 29.02
C ILE A 20 -14.44 -22.63 28.65
N LEU A 21 -15.27 -22.98 27.68
CA LEU A 21 -16.42 -22.16 27.27
C LEU A 21 -17.43 -21.98 28.41
N TYR A 22 -17.67 -23.02 29.21
CA TYR A 22 -18.55 -22.94 30.38
C TYR A 22 -18.03 -21.94 31.43
N TYR A 23 -16.74 -21.98 31.75
CA TYR A 23 -16.13 -21.05 32.70
C TYR A 23 -16.08 -19.61 32.18
N ILE A 24 -15.83 -19.40 30.88
CA ILE A 24 -15.90 -18.07 30.26
C ILE A 24 -17.33 -17.51 30.34
N SER A 25 -18.34 -18.34 30.06
CA SER A 25 -19.75 -17.95 30.16
C SER A 25 -20.16 -17.57 31.59
N GLN A 26 -19.75 -18.36 32.58
CA GLN A 26 -19.94 -18.08 34.01
C GLN A 26 -19.29 -16.74 34.42
N ALA A 27 -18.04 -16.49 34.00
CA ALA A 27 -17.34 -15.24 34.29
C ALA A 27 -18.06 -14.03 33.66
N GLN A 28 -18.58 -14.17 32.43
CA GLN A 28 -19.36 -13.11 31.78
C GLN A 28 -20.70 -12.85 32.50
N GLN A 29 -21.38 -13.88 33.00
CA GLN A 29 -22.62 -13.72 33.78
C GLN A 29 -22.35 -12.99 35.11
N GLN A 30 -21.29 -13.35 35.84
CA GLN A 30 -20.89 -12.64 37.07
C GLN A 30 -20.56 -11.17 36.83
N MET A 31 -19.88 -10.84 35.73
CA MET A 31 -19.62 -9.45 35.36
C MET A 31 -20.91 -8.67 35.03
N LYS A 32 -21.88 -9.33 34.39
CA LYS A 32 -23.18 -8.72 34.05
C LYS A 32 -24.01 -8.44 35.31
N GLU A 33 -23.99 -9.33 36.31
CA GLU A 33 -24.64 -9.11 37.60
C GLU A 33 -23.98 -7.98 38.40
N LYS A 34 -22.64 -7.91 38.40
CA LYS A 34 -21.87 -6.84 39.08
C LYS A 34 -22.20 -5.46 38.50
N ARG A 35 -22.33 -5.35 37.17
CA ARG A 35 -22.80 -4.12 36.49
C ARG A 35 -24.25 -3.77 36.82
N ARG A 36 -25.12 -4.76 36.99
CA ARG A 36 -26.54 -4.55 37.35
C ARG A 36 -26.71 -4.07 38.80
N MET A 37 -25.84 -4.49 39.71
CA MET A 37 -25.77 -4.01 41.10
C MET A 37 -25.24 -2.57 41.19
N GLN A 38 -24.18 -2.22 40.43
CA GLN A 38 -23.68 -0.83 40.36
C GLN A 38 -24.70 0.14 39.75
N GLY A 39 -25.48 -0.28 38.74
CA GLY A 39 -26.53 0.54 38.14
C GLY A 39 -27.74 0.83 39.05
N LYS A 40 -27.99 0.01 40.08
CA LYS A 40 -29.01 0.27 41.11
C LYS A 40 -28.51 1.25 42.19
N GLY A 41 -27.22 1.24 42.52
CA GLY A 41 -26.61 2.18 43.47
C GLY A 41 -26.65 3.63 43.00
N LEU A 42 -26.47 3.88 41.69
CA LEU A 42 -26.53 5.24 41.13
C LEU A 42 -27.95 5.84 41.08
N LYS A 43 -29.00 5.01 40.96
CA LYS A 43 -30.39 5.50 40.92
C LYS A 43 -30.90 5.99 42.26
N ASN A 44 -30.38 5.45 43.37
CA ASN A 44 -30.76 5.90 44.72
C ASN A 44 -30.05 7.18 45.17
N ALA A 45 -28.94 7.57 44.50
CA ALA A 45 -28.22 8.81 44.79
C ALA A 45 -28.83 10.06 44.09
N PHE A 46 -29.75 9.87 43.13
CA PHE A 46 -30.33 10.95 42.33
C PHE A 46 -31.71 11.44 42.82
N GLN A 47 -32.22 10.91 43.94
CA GLN A 47 -33.53 11.31 44.50
C GLN A 47 -33.45 12.26 45.71
N SER A 48 -32.26 12.76 46.08
CA SER A 48 -32.08 13.55 47.30
C SER A 48 -31.38 14.90 47.10
N VAL A 49 -31.70 15.68 46.06
CA VAL A 49 -31.40 17.14 46.07
C VAL A 49 -32.43 17.88 45.22
N SER A 50 -33.56 18.27 45.82
CA SER A 50 -34.45 19.29 45.27
C SER A 50 -35.21 19.96 46.41
N GLY A 51 -34.81 21.17 46.77
CA GLY A 51 -35.54 22.01 47.72
C GLY A 51 -34.82 23.31 48.08
N LEU A 52 -35.53 24.43 47.87
CA LEU A 52 -35.24 25.84 48.19
C LEU A 52 -34.25 26.56 47.23
N GLY A 53 -34.51 27.71 46.63
CA GLY A 53 -35.62 28.67 46.72
C GLY A 53 -35.08 30.12 46.68
N GLY A 54 -35.57 30.94 45.75
CA GLY A 54 -35.90 32.36 46.02
C GLY A 54 -34.90 33.50 45.73
N LEU A 55 -35.28 34.30 44.70
CA LEU A 55 -35.26 35.78 44.58
C LEU A 55 -33.98 36.64 44.67
N GLY A 56 -33.86 37.58 43.71
CA GLY A 56 -33.17 38.87 43.88
C GLY A 56 -32.78 39.55 42.56
N SER A 57 -33.22 40.79 42.35
CA SER A 57 -33.21 41.56 41.10
C SER A 57 -32.23 42.76 41.13
N ILE A 58 -32.06 43.42 39.97
CA ILE A 58 -31.52 44.79 39.70
C ILE A 58 -29.98 44.89 39.76
N GLY A 59 -29.19 45.44 38.83
CA GLY A 59 -29.36 46.32 37.67
C GLY A 59 -28.37 47.51 37.78
N ALA A 60 -27.47 47.76 36.80
CA ALA A 60 -26.89 49.09 36.50
C ALA A 60 -25.79 49.09 35.40
N ARG A 61 -25.78 50.18 34.64
CA ARG A 61 -24.91 50.63 33.53
C ARG A 61 -23.52 51.15 33.97
N GLY A 62 -22.58 51.23 33.02
CA GLY A 62 -21.47 52.21 32.97
C GLY A 62 -20.38 51.81 31.96
N MET A 63 -20.42 52.24 30.69
CA MET A 63 -19.73 53.40 30.08
C MET A 63 -18.18 53.37 30.04
N THR A 64 -17.67 53.07 28.83
CA THR A 64 -16.57 53.69 28.06
C THR A 64 -15.27 54.13 28.75
N ARG A 65 -14.13 53.67 28.20
CA ARG A 65 -12.96 54.53 28.02
C ARG A 65 -12.04 54.06 26.89
N ASP A 66 -11.96 54.89 25.85
CA ASP A 66 -10.94 54.85 24.80
C ASP A 66 -9.54 54.95 25.39
N ASN A 67 -8.61 54.20 24.80
CA ASN A 67 -7.20 54.60 24.74
C ASN A 67 -6.59 54.11 23.43
N LYS A 68 -6.47 55.05 22.48
CA LYS A 68 -5.57 54.97 21.33
C LYS A 68 -4.12 54.96 21.84
N VAL A 69 -3.40 53.87 21.63
CA VAL A 69 -1.94 53.90 21.50
C VAL A 69 -1.61 53.30 20.15
N ARG A 70 -1.11 54.14 19.26
CA ARG A 70 -0.61 53.81 17.92
C ARG A 70 0.91 53.82 18.03
N GLY A 71 1.57 52.70 17.77
CA GLY A 71 3.03 52.62 17.79
C GLY A 71 3.57 51.27 17.28
N LEU A 72 3.90 51.24 15.98
CA LEU A 72 4.83 50.34 15.30
C LEU A 72 4.71 48.81 15.52
N GLU A 73 3.76 48.17 14.84
CA GLU A 73 3.86 46.75 14.44
C GLU A 73 3.58 46.63 12.94
N GLY A 74 4.66 46.64 12.15
CA GLY A 74 4.61 46.52 10.70
C GLY A 74 4.42 45.07 10.25
N SER A 75 3.19 44.75 9.86
CA SER A 75 2.81 43.97 8.67
C SER A 75 3.33 42.52 8.50
N LEU A 76 2.78 41.61 9.30
CA LEU A 76 2.43 40.24 8.89
C LEU A 76 1.06 39.84 9.49
N LYS A 77 0.12 40.80 9.58
CA LYS A 77 -1.11 40.70 10.40
C LYS A 77 -2.18 39.72 9.92
N ASN A 78 -1.98 38.99 8.83
CA ASN A 78 -2.71 37.76 8.56
C ASN A 78 -1.91 36.97 7.53
N PRO A 79 -1.24 35.87 7.89
CA PRO A 79 -0.83 34.92 6.86
C PRO A 79 -2.13 34.50 6.18
N HIS A 80 -2.28 34.76 4.88
CA HIS A 80 -3.39 34.22 4.10
C HIS A 80 -3.26 32.69 4.16
N LEU A 81 -3.90 32.08 5.16
CA LEU A 81 -3.68 30.71 5.60
C LEU A 81 -5.03 30.05 5.90
N THR A 82 -5.19 28.82 5.45
CA THR A 82 -6.27 27.93 5.88
C THR A 82 -5.68 26.72 6.57
N VAL A 83 -6.20 26.37 7.75
CA VAL A 83 -5.88 25.10 8.39
C VAL A 83 -6.81 24.03 7.84
N ILE A 84 -6.25 22.89 7.46
CA ILE A 84 -7.02 21.71 7.09
C ILE A 84 -6.70 20.58 8.07
N LEU A 85 -7.75 20.07 8.73
CA LEU A 85 -7.70 18.88 9.56
C LEU A 85 -8.44 17.75 8.83
N ARG A 86 -7.69 16.75 8.38
CA ARG A 86 -8.19 15.65 7.55
C ARG A 86 -8.00 14.27 8.18
N GLU A 87 -6.94 14.07 8.95
CA GLU A 87 -6.68 12.79 9.63
C GLU A 87 -7.25 12.80 11.04
N PHE A 88 -8.40 12.16 11.20
CA PHE A 88 -9.06 11.90 12.48
C PHE A 88 -9.99 10.69 12.36
N GLU A 89 -10.44 10.18 13.51
CA GLU A 89 -11.41 9.07 13.59
C GLU A 89 -12.71 9.54 14.26
N ASP A 90 -13.85 9.27 13.62
CA ASP A 90 -15.15 9.75 14.12
C ASP A 90 -15.49 9.25 15.54
N PHE A 91 -15.04 8.04 15.87
CA PHE A 91 -15.39 7.39 17.14
C PHE A 91 -14.59 7.91 18.35
N GLU A 92 -13.44 8.55 18.12
CA GLU A 92 -12.60 9.16 19.16
C GLU A 92 -11.65 10.18 18.51
N ASN A 93 -11.84 11.47 18.79
CA ASN A 93 -11.07 12.55 18.21
C ASN A 93 -11.01 13.79 19.13
N TYR A 94 -10.12 14.73 18.81
CA TYR A 94 -10.01 16.04 19.45
C TYR A 94 -10.28 17.21 18.50
N VAL A 95 -10.92 16.96 17.35
CA VAL A 95 -11.08 17.92 16.24
C VAL A 95 -11.60 19.29 16.70
N GLY A 96 -12.66 19.31 17.52
CA GLY A 96 -13.22 20.56 18.05
C GLY A 96 -12.25 21.31 18.98
N GLY A 97 -11.49 20.58 19.80
CA GLY A 97 -10.46 21.15 20.66
C GLY A 97 -9.27 21.70 19.88
N VAL A 98 -8.83 20.98 18.84
CA VAL A 98 -7.81 21.46 17.91
C VAL A 98 -8.26 22.77 17.28
N ALA A 99 -9.46 22.80 16.67
CA ALA A 99 -10.02 24.00 16.04
C ALA A 99 -10.11 25.19 17.03
N GLN A 100 -10.60 24.94 18.25
CA GLN A 100 -10.66 25.93 19.31
C GLN A 100 -9.27 26.47 19.68
N SER A 101 -8.24 25.61 19.73
CA SER A 101 -6.88 26.04 20.06
C SER A 101 -6.36 27.05 19.03
N PHE A 102 -6.51 26.76 17.73
CA PHE A 102 -6.05 27.60 16.63
C PHE A 102 -6.84 28.91 16.57
N LEU A 103 -8.18 28.84 16.60
CA LEU A 103 -9.05 30.01 16.51
C LEU A 103 -8.94 30.94 17.73
N HIS A 104 -8.62 30.41 18.91
CA HIS A 104 -8.37 31.25 20.08
C HIS A 104 -7.12 32.13 19.91
N ARG A 105 -6.07 31.64 19.23
CA ARG A 105 -4.84 32.41 18.99
C ARG A 105 -4.93 33.26 17.72
N MET A 106 -5.73 32.82 16.75
CA MET A 106 -5.94 33.50 15.47
C MET A 106 -7.44 33.51 15.11
N PRO A 107 -8.23 34.48 15.63
CA PRO A 107 -9.69 34.49 15.46
C PRO A 107 -10.18 34.58 14.02
N GLU A 108 -9.41 35.22 13.14
CA GLU A 108 -9.70 35.40 11.71
C GLU A 108 -9.23 34.23 10.83
N LEU A 109 -8.69 33.17 11.42
CA LEU A 109 -8.16 32.01 10.70
C LEU A 109 -9.32 31.19 10.12
N HIS A 110 -9.21 30.80 8.86
CA HIS A 110 -10.14 29.84 8.28
C HIS A 110 -9.72 28.42 8.67
N PHE A 111 -10.59 27.70 9.39
CA PHE A 111 -10.32 26.33 9.85
C PHE A 111 -11.28 25.37 9.16
N LEU A 112 -10.75 24.44 8.38
CA LEU A 112 -11.53 23.48 7.58
C LEU A 112 -11.28 22.06 8.08
N VAL A 113 -12.33 21.41 8.58
CA VAL A 113 -12.34 19.98 8.87
C VAL A 113 -12.84 19.26 7.63
N VAL A 114 -12.11 18.26 7.15
CA VAL A 114 -12.45 17.55 5.91
C VAL A 114 -12.71 16.08 6.19
N ALA A 115 -13.91 15.61 5.84
CA ALA A 115 -14.34 14.22 6.02
C ALA A 115 -14.86 13.63 4.70
N ASP A 116 -14.76 12.32 4.52
CA ASP A 116 -15.34 11.66 3.35
C ASP A 116 -16.86 11.68 3.44
N THR A 117 -17.40 11.33 4.60
CA THR A 117 -18.83 11.33 4.92
C THR A 117 -19.09 12.22 6.13
N LEU A 118 -20.37 12.53 6.41
CA LEU A 118 -20.74 13.28 7.60
C LEU A 118 -20.32 12.51 8.87
N PRO A 119 -19.43 13.06 9.73
CA PRO A 119 -18.96 12.36 10.92
C PRO A 119 -20.09 12.07 11.91
N TYR A 120 -20.05 10.88 12.51
CA TYR A 120 -20.96 10.51 13.60
C TYR A 120 -20.21 9.86 14.78
N PRO A 121 -20.36 10.38 16.02
CA PRO A 121 -21.26 11.46 16.43
C PRO A 121 -20.90 12.83 15.83
N PRO A 122 -21.86 13.77 15.70
CA PRO A 122 -21.59 15.09 15.13
C PRO A 122 -20.45 15.81 15.86
N LEU A 123 -19.53 16.38 15.10
CA LEU A 123 -18.42 17.15 15.64
C LEU A 123 -18.95 18.45 16.28
N THR A 124 -18.43 18.77 17.47
CA THR A 124 -18.68 20.07 18.10
C THR A 124 -17.60 21.04 17.63
N LEU A 125 -17.93 21.89 16.65
CA LEU A 125 -17.01 22.86 16.05
C LEU A 125 -17.32 24.28 16.54
N PRO A 126 -16.30 25.14 16.74
CA PRO A 126 -16.50 26.57 17.00
C PRO A 126 -17.03 27.31 15.76
N GLU A 127 -17.60 28.51 15.95
CA GLU A 127 -18.32 29.26 14.89
C GLU A 127 -17.52 29.52 13.60
N ASN A 128 -16.18 29.63 13.69
CA ASN A 128 -15.28 29.90 12.54
C ASN A 128 -14.60 28.63 12.00
N ALA A 129 -15.02 27.43 12.44
CA ALA A 129 -14.57 26.16 11.89
C ALA A 129 -15.66 25.53 11.04
N HIS A 130 -15.31 25.15 9.81
CA HIS A 130 -16.24 24.61 8.83
C HIS A 130 -15.96 23.14 8.56
N LEU A 131 -17.01 22.35 8.43
CA LEU A 131 -16.93 20.96 7.97
C LEU A 131 -17.17 20.90 6.46
N LEU A 132 -16.24 20.27 5.74
CA LEU A 132 -16.37 19.90 4.34
C LEU A 132 -16.52 18.39 4.21
N VAL A 133 -17.59 17.96 3.54
CA VAL A 133 -17.86 16.55 3.21
C VAL A 133 -17.54 16.31 1.73
N LEU A 134 -16.59 15.42 1.46
CA LEU A 134 -16.08 15.13 0.11
C LEU A 134 -17.00 14.23 -0.72
N SER A 135 -17.80 13.37 -0.08
CA SER A 135 -18.74 12.51 -0.81
C SER A 135 -19.80 13.36 -1.50
N PRO A 136 -20.02 13.18 -2.81
CA PRO A 136 -21.01 13.95 -3.55
C PRO A 136 -22.43 13.63 -3.08
N SER A 137 -23.28 14.67 -3.00
CA SER A 137 -24.72 14.53 -2.81
C SER A 137 -25.46 14.86 -4.11
N PRO A 138 -26.43 14.03 -4.55
CA PRO A 138 -27.23 14.33 -5.74
C PRO A 138 -28.01 15.66 -5.69
N GLU A 139 -28.22 16.20 -4.48
CA GLU A 139 -28.96 17.44 -4.24
C GLU A 139 -28.06 18.70 -4.29
N GLN A 140 -26.74 18.53 -4.28
CA GLN A 140 -25.78 19.62 -4.16
C GLN A 140 -24.89 19.74 -5.41
N PRO A 141 -24.48 20.96 -5.77
CA PRO A 141 -23.61 21.15 -6.91
C PRO A 141 -22.20 20.59 -6.62
N PRO A 142 -21.44 20.13 -7.63
CA PRO A 142 -20.12 19.50 -7.44
C PRO A 142 -19.12 20.38 -6.68
N GLN A 143 -19.24 21.71 -6.80
CA GLN A 143 -18.35 22.66 -6.16
C GLN A 143 -18.41 22.56 -4.62
N THR A 144 -19.56 22.17 -4.06
CA THR A 144 -19.76 22.02 -2.62
C THR A 144 -18.84 20.98 -2.00
N HIS A 145 -18.45 19.95 -2.77
CA HIS A 145 -17.66 18.82 -2.28
C HIS A 145 -16.18 18.92 -2.63
N ARG A 146 -15.80 19.93 -3.42
CA ARG A 146 -14.45 20.12 -3.98
C ARG A 146 -13.62 21.02 -3.07
N PRO A 147 -12.55 20.52 -2.42
CA PRO A 147 -11.82 21.26 -1.39
C PRO A 147 -11.17 22.55 -1.92
N GLU A 148 -10.79 22.60 -3.19
CA GLU A 148 -10.21 23.78 -3.83
C GLU A 148 -11.15 25.00 -3.86
N ASN A 149 -12.47 24.79 -3.78
CA ASN A 149 -13.45 25.89 -3.73
C ASN A 149 -13.64 26.48 -2.33
N HIS A 150 -13.12 25.81 -1.30
CA HIS A 150 -13.26 26.19 0.11
C HIS A 150 -11.97 26.79 0.69
N VAL A 151 -10.95 26.99 -0.15
CA VAL A 151 -9.63 27.50 0.25
C VAL A 151 -9.20 28.62 -0.69
N GLN A 152 -9.22 29.85 -0.17
CA GLN A 152 -8.82 31.06 -0.92
C GLN A 152 -7.47 31.64 -0.46
N SER A 153 -6.91 31.07 0.60
CA SER A 153 -5.64 31.46 1.20
C SER A 153 -4.43 31.13 0.30
N GLU A 154 -3.31 31.83 0.50
CA GLU A 154 -2.05 31.56 -0.21
C GLU A 154 -1.45 30.20 0.21
N PHE A 155 -1.63 29.85 1.49
CA PHE A 155 -1.09 28.65 2.10
C PHE A 155 -2.15 27.79 2.77
N VAL A 156 -1.86 26.49 2.81
CA VAL A 156 -2.59 25.50 3.59
C VAL A 156 -1.67 24.92 4.66
N LEU A 157 -2.15 24.88 5.89
CA LEU A 157 -1.52 24.14 6.99
C LEU A 157 -2.29 22.84 7.23
N LEU A 158 -1.67 21.71 6.91
CA LEU A 158 -2.19 20.39 7.23
C LEU A 158 -1.84 20.06 8.68
N VAL A 159 -2.87 19.82 9.49
CA VAL A 159 -2.73 19.58 10.93
C VAL A 159 -3.37 18.22 11.27
N PRO A 160 -2.66 17.30 11.92
CA PRO A 160 -3.25 16.05 12.41
C PRO A 160 -4.11 16.32 13.66
N ASP A 161 -5.05 15.43 13.93
CA ASP A 161 -5.86 15.52 15.15
C ASP A 161 -5.02 15.45 16.43
N GLY A 162 -5.55 16.05 17.50
CA GLY A 162 -4.88 16.13 18.79
C GLY A 162 -3.77 17.18 18.87
N VAL A 163 -3.44 17.92 17.81
CA VAL A 163 -2.42 18.99 17.86
C VAL A 163 -2.97 20.31 18.40
N GLU A 164 -2.25 20.96 19.30
CA GLU A 164 -2.61 22.30 19.79
C GLU A 164 -1.65 23.38 19.26
N LEU A 165 -2.20 24.55 18.96
CA LEU A 165 -1.40 25.75 18.66
C LEU A 165 -1.09 26.51 19.96
N GLU A 166 0.18 26.50 20.36
CA GLU A 166 0.64 27.25 21.54
C GLU A 166 0.86 28.73 21.20
N HIS A 167 1.58 28.99 20.10
CA HIS A 167 2.04 30.31 19.71
C HIS A 167 1.99 30.51 18.19
N TRP A 168 1.36 31.60 17.74
CA TRP A 168 1.23 31.93 16.31
C TRP A 168 2.59 32.03 15.57
N ARG A 169 3.68 32.36 16.30
CA ARG A 169 5.06 32.39 15.77
C ARG A 169 5.53 31.06 15.19
N GLN A 170 4.95 29.93 15.64
CA GLN A 170 5.22 28.60 15.05
C GLN A 170 4.85 28.57 13.57
N ILE A 171 3.67 29.11 13.23
CA ILE A 171 3.15 29.19 11.86
C ILE A 171 3.93 30.24 11.06
N GLU A 172 4.19 31.42 11.65
CA GLU A 172 4.96 32.48 10.99
C GLU A 172 6.32 31.99 10.50
N ARG A 173 7.01 31.18 11.31
CA ARG A 173 8.31 30.59 10.95
C ARG A 173 8.19 29.64 9.75
N LEU A 174 7.16 28.78 9.72
CA LEU A 174 6.90 27.89 8.58
C LEU A 174 6.65 28.68 7.29
N VAL A 175 5.82 29.72 7.36
CA VAL A 175 5.48 30.57 6.21
C VAL A 175 6.72 31.32 5.71
N LYS A 176 7.50 31.90 6.63
CA LYS A 176 8.74 32.59 6.28
C LYS A 176 9.72 31.67 5.56
N GLU A 177 9.88 30.45 6.07
CA GLU A 177 10.78 29.46 5.46
C GLU A 177 10.30 29.06 4.06
N LEU A 178 9.02 28.70 3.91
CA LEU A 178 8.48 28.29 2.61
C LEU A 178 8.53 29.43 1.58
N LYS A 179 8.36 30.69 2.01
CA LYS A 179 8.54 31.85 1.13
C LYS A 179 10.00 32.03 0.70
N ALA A 180 10.96 31.77 1.58
CA ALA A 180 12.39 31.89 1.28
C ALA A 180 12.86 30.87 0.24
N GLU A 181 12.24 29.69 0.19
CA GLU A 181 12.54 28.65 -0.82
C GLU A 181 12.04 29.02 -2.24
N GLY A 182 11.15 30.02 -2.36
CA GLY A 182 10.61 30.46 -3.65
C GLY A 182 9.98 29.31 -4.44
N ASP A 183 10.20 29.27 -5.76
CA ASP A 183 9.72 28.17 -6.60
C ASP A 183 10.73 27.01 -6.74
N GLY A 184 11.70 26.89 -5.81
CA GLY A 184 12.69 25.81 -5.77
C GLY A 184 12.12 24.41 -5.50
N PRO A 185 12.98 23.39 -5.34
CA PRO A 185 12.56 22.00 -5.17
C PRO A 185 11.84 21.75 -3.83
N VAL A 186 12.08 22.57 -2.81
CA VAL A 186 11.35 22.52 -1.55
C VAL A 186 9.98 23.17 -1.76
N ARG A 187 8.93 22.36 -1.80
CA ARG A 187 7.54 22.82 -1.99
C ARG A 187 6.71 22.71 -0.70
N LEU A 188 7.26 22.06 0.32
CA LEU A 188 6.63 21.83 1.61
C LEU A 188 7.61 22.13 2.75
N VAL A 189 7.10 22.69 3.84
CA VAL A 189 7.84 22.86 5.09
C VAL A 189 7.04 22.21 6.21
N ALA A 190 7.70 21.46 7.09
CA ALA A 190 7.04 20.73 8.15
C ALA A 190 7.65 21.03 9.52
N ALA A 191 6.84 20.89 10.56
CA ALA A 191 7.24 20.95 11.95
C ALA A 191 6.81 19.66 12.66
N PRO A 192 7.68 19.05 13.49
CA PRO A 192 7.32 17.84 14.20
C PRO A 192 6.25 18.11 15.27
N VAL A 193 5.36 17.15 15.48
CA VAL A 193 4.50 17.09 16.67
C VAL A 193 5.25 16.32 17.74
N LEU A 194 5.37 16.90 18.94
CA LEU A 194 6.00 16.28 20.10
C LEU A 194 5.11 15.19 20.67
N THR A 195 5.22 14.00 20.10
CA THR A 195 4.61 12.77 20.64
C THR A 195 5.70 11.85 21.19
N ARG A 196 5.34 10.62 21.58
CA ARG A 196 6.32 9.61 22.04
C ARG A 196 7.26 9.14 20.93
N ALA A 197 6.84 9.24 19.67
CA ALA A 197 7.62 8.80 18.51
C ALA A 197 8.12 10.04 17.75
N ALA A 198 9.43 10.10 17.49
CA ALA A 198 10.01 11.18 16.71
C ALA A 198 9.63 11.06 15.23
N VAL A 199 9.38 12.21 14.60
CA VAL A 199 9.19 12.29 13.14
C VAL A 199 10.49 11.94 12.43
N GLN A 200 10.41 11.04 11.47
CA GLN A 200 11.53 10.61 10.66
C GLN A 200 11.48 11.27 9.28
N CYS A 201 12.61 11.86 8.87
CA CYS A 201 12.83 12.40 7.54
C CYS A 201 13.32 11.27 6.63
N LEU A 202 12.52 10.89 5.63
CA LEU A 202 12.76 9.72 4.78
C LEU A 202 12.96 10.11 3.30
N HIS A 203 13.73 9.30 2.59
CA HIS A 203 13.77 9.32 1.14
C HIS A 203 12.81 8.27 0.57
N LEU A 204 11.76 8.75 -0.07
CA LEU A 204 10.79 7.98 -0.84
C LEU A 204 11.13 8.03 -2.33
N GLN A 205 11.35 6.86 -2.92
CA GLN A 205 11.41 6.64 -4.37
C GLN A 205 10.14 5.91 -4.82
N VAL A 206 9.43 6.47 -5.80
CA VAL A 206 8.23 5.85 -6.37
C VAL A 206 8.51 5.46 -7.82
N ASN A 207 8.41 4.17 -8.12
CA ASN A 207 8.56 3.63 -9.46
C ASN A 207 7.21 3.07 -9.93
N LEU A 208 6.48 3.87 -10.72
CA LEU A 208 5.17 3.44 -11.26
C LEU A 208 5.31 2.29 -12.26
N LYS A 209 6.43 2.22 -12.99
CA LYS A 209 6.73 1.12 -13.91
C LYS A 209 6.80 -0.21 -13.18
N GLU A 210 7.38 -0.21 -11.99
CA GLU A 210 7.53 -1.38 -11.11
C GLU A 210 6.49 -1.44 -9.98
N TRP A 211 5.47 -0.56 -10.00
CA TRP A 211 4.38 -0.53 -9.03
C TRP A 211 4.86 -0.44 -7.56
N THR A 212 6.03 0.15 -7.32
CA THR A 212 6.74 0.04 -6.05
C THR A 212 7.04 1.41 -5.48
N ALA A 213 6.82 1.58 -4.18
CA ALA A 213 7.31 2.72 -3.42
C ALA A 213 8.28 2.24 -2.34
N THR A 214 9.49 2.79 -2.35
CA THR A 214 10.58 2.39 -1.47
C THR A 214 10.96 3.58 -0.59
N TYR A 215 10.81 3.38 0.71
CA TYR A 215 11.26 4.30 1.75
C TYR A 215 12.65 3.87 2.24
N SER A 216 13.54 4.84 2.38
CA SER A 216 14.90 4.66 2.87
C SER A 216 15.27 5.77 3.85
N LEU A 217 16.22 5.51 4.75
CA LEU A 217 16.82 6.55 5.56
C LEU A 217 17.68 7.44 4.65
N GLY A 218 17.48 8.76 4.70
CA GLY A 218 18.23 9.68 3.84
C GLY A 218 19.72 9.67 4.15
N ALA A 219 20.56 9.69 3.10
CA ALA A 219 21.98 10.01 3.26
C ALA A 219 22.10 11.47 3.73
N SER A 220 22.80 11.69 4.84
CA SER A 220 22.91 12.98 5.53
C SER A 220 23.81 13.97 4.77
N GLU A 221 23.55 14.22 3.48
CA GLU A 221 24.39 15.10 2.64
C GLU A 221 24.06 16.59 2.83
N SER A 222 23.01 16.93 3.60
CA SER A 222 22.67 18.31 3.94
C SER A 222 21.86 18.37 5.25
N GLY A 223 22.49 18.02 6.37
CA GLY A 223 21.99 18.36 7.71
C GLY A 223 20.56 17.90 8.04
N GLY A 224 20.20 16.64 7.73
CA GLY A 224 19.05 15.91 8.30
C GLY A 224 17.63 16.48 8.11
N THR A 225 17.46 17.64 7.48
CA THR A 225 16.21 18.42 7.49
C THR A 225 15.45 18.37 6.17
N MET A 226 16.03 17.86 5.08
CA MET A 226 15.37 17.82 3.77
C MET A 226 15.15 16.36 3.31
N CYS A 227 13.89 16.02 3.02
CA CYS A 227 13.45 14.67 2.63
C CYS A 227 12.44 14.74 1.48
N THR A 228 12.01 13.57 0.99
CA THR A 228 10.87 13.44 0.07
C THR A 228 9.62 12.86 0.74
N ALA A 229 9.75 12.32 1.96
CA ALA A 229 8.62 11.91 2.79
C ALA A 229 8.92 12.09 4.28
N LEU A 230 7.86 12.16 5.09
CA LEU A 230 7.93 12.11 6.55
C LEU A 230 7.19 10.87 7.07
N HIS A 231 7.69 10.29 8.16
CA HIS A 231 7.00 9.26 8.92
C HIS A 231 6.82 9.69 10.38
N GLY A 232 5.60 9.62 10.89
CA GLY A 232 5.20 10.18 12.19
C GLY A 232 4.38 11.46 12.05
N ASP A 233 3.96 12.01 13.19
CA ASP A 233 3.03 13.14 13.25
C ASP A 233 3.76 14.46 13.01
N ALA A 234 3.38 15.15 11.93
CA ALA A 234 3.94 16.45 11.58
C ALA A 234 2.83 17.40 11.12
N VAL A 235 3.01 18.68 11.44
CA VAL A 235 2.25 19.77 10.82
C VAL A 235 2.97 20.15 9.53
N VAL A 236 2.24 20.20 8.40
CA VAL A 236 2.83 20.42 7.08
C VAL A 236 2.23 21.66 6.42
N LEU A 237 3.07 22.63 6.08
CA LEU A 237 2.70 23.81 5.31
C LEU A 237 3.02 23.59 3.82
N ILE A 238 2.04 23.92 2.98
CA ILE A 238 2.15 23.87 1.52
C ILE A 238 1.42 25.06 0.90
N ARG A 239 1.82 25.51 -0.30
CA ARG A 239 1.06 26.51 -1.05
C ARG A 239 -0.24 25.91 -1.57
N THR A 240 -1.32 26.67 -1.50
CA THR A 240 -2.64 26.27 -2.02
C THR A 240 -2.56 25.84 -3.49
N LYS A 241 -1.80 26.59 -4.31
CA LYS A 241 -1.57 26.27 -5.73
C LYS A 241 -0.88 24.91 -5.95
N ASP A 242 0.01 24.53 -5.04
CA ASP A 242 0.78 23.29 -5.15
C ASP A 242 -0.04 22.09 -4.66
N LEU A 243 -0.78 22.25 -3.55
CA LEU A 243 -1.67 21.23 -3.01
C LEU A 243 -2.76 20.85 -4.00
N PHE A 244 -3.53 21.83 -4.51
CA PHE A 244 -4.66 21.55 -5.40
C PHE A 244 -4.25 21.29 -6.86
N ASN A 245 -2.95 21.29 -7.17
CA ASN A 245 -2.40 20.76 -8.42
C ASN A 245 -2.01 19.26 -8.30
N LEU A 246 -2.22 18.65 -7.13
CA LEU A 246 -2.16 17.19 -6.95
C LEU A 246 -3.46 16.54 -7.41
N SER A 247 -3.40 15.28 -7.85
CA SER A 247 -4.57 14.58 -8.40
C SER A 247 -5.59 14.24 -7.31
N VAL A 248 -5.11 13.86 -6.12
CA VAL A 248 -5.96 13.57 -4.95
C VAL A 248 -5.32 14.18 -3.70
N PRO A 249 -5.49 15.51 -3.47
CA PRO A 249 -4.71 16.25 -2.47
C PRO A 249 -4.99 15.86 -1.02
N LEU A 250 -6.17 15.30 -0.74
CA LEU A 250 -6.66 15.00 0.61
C LEU A 250 -7.05 13.52 0.77
N ALA A 251 -6.50 12.62 -0.04
CA ALA A 251 -6.69 11.17 0.12
C ALA A 251 -6.02 10.68 1.42
N ARG A 252 -6.56 9.61 2.01
CA ARG A 252 -6.06 9.04 3.28
C ARG A 252 -5.24 7.76 3.04
N PRO A 253 -4.17 7.49 3.81
CA PRO A 253 -3.59 8.36 4.84
C PRO A 253 -2.90 9.59 4.24
N LEU A 254 -3.20 10.77 4.77
CA LEU A 254 -2.90 12.07 4.17
C LEU A 254 -1.43 12.23 3.80
N LEU A 255 -0.53 11.98 4.75
CA LEU A 255 0.90 12.16 4.51
C LEU A 255 1.42 11.14 3.48
N SER A 256 0.95 9.89 3.52
CA SER A 256 1.31 8.88 2.51
C SER A 256 0.84 9.31 1.12
N ALA A 257 -0.41 9.75 0.99
CA ALA A 257 -0.97 10.20 -0.28
C ALA A 257 -0.26 11.45 -0.82
N LEU A 258 0.03 12.40 0.07
CA LEU A 258 0.76 13.62 -0.25
C LEU A 258 2.18 13.29 -0.74
N PHE A 259 2.97 12.55 0.05
CA PHE A 259 4.38 12.33 -0.25
C PHE A 259 4.61 11.42 -1.46
N ILE A 260 3.73 10.46 -1.74
CA ILE A 260 3.82 9.69 -3.00
C ILE A 260 3.65 10.62 -4.21
N GLN A 261 2.66 11.52 -4.18
CA GLN A 261 2.40 12.44 -5.29
C GLN A 261 3.47 13.51 -5.44
N THR A 262 4.03 14.01 -4.33
CA THR A 262 5.08 15.05 -4.36
C THR A 262 6.44 14.46 -4.72
N ALA A 263 6.78 13.25 -4.26
CA ALA A 263 8.01 12.56 -4.65
C ALA A 263 8.05 12.26 -6.16
N LEU A 264 6.92 11.84 -6.75
CA LEU A 264 6.79 11.66 -8.21
C LEU A 264 7.03 12.96 -9.01
N ARG A 265 6.81 14.12 -8.40
CA ARG A 265 7.07 15.44 -9.00
C ARG A 265 8.49 15.97 -8.70
N GLY A 266 9.32 15.19 -8.00
CA GLY A 266 10.64 15.60 -7.54
C GLY A 266 10.62 16.67 -6.43
N TRP A 267 9.48 16.88 -5.78
CA TRP A 267 9.34 17.87 -4.71
C TRP A 267 9.91 17.36 -3.41
N LYS A 268 10.45 18.27 -2.61
CA LYS A 268 11.04 18.00 -1.30
C LYS A 268 10.24 18.68 -0.19
N VAL A 269 10.33 18.09 1.00
CA VAL A 269 9.83 18.64 2.26
C VAL A 269 11.02 18.98 3.16
N LYS A 270 10.98 20.18 3.76
CA LYS A 270 11.96 20.64 4.74
C LYS A 270 11.36 20.53 6.15
N LEU A 271 11.85 19.59 6.94
CA LEU A 271 11.54 19.43 8.35
C LEU A 271 12.35 20.43 9.18
N LEU A 272 11.68 21.33 9.90
CA LEU A 272 12.36 22.37 10.67
C LEU A 272 12.78 21.90 12.05
N GLU A 273 14.00 22.31 12.44
CA GLU A 273 14.48 22.25 13.81
C GLU A 273 14.04 23.54 14.55
N GLY A 274 13.14 23.41 15.52
CA GLY A 274 12.76 24.50 16.42
C GLY A 274 11.26 24.73 16.59
N PRO A 275 10.45 25.03 15.55
CA PRO A 275 9.01 25.04 15.74
C PRO A 275 8.56 23.60 15.89
N SER A 276 8.05 23.27 17.07
CA SER A 276 7.43 21.98 17.34
C SER A 276 6.02 22.21 17.86
N PHE A 277 5.09 21.35 17.50
CA PHE A 277 3.72 21.41 17.99
C PHE A 277 3.53 20.42 19.12
N THR A 278 2.66 20.71 20.08
CA THR A 278 2.35 19.77 21.16
C THR A 278 1.08 19.00 20.84
N ALA A 279 1.08 17.73 21.25
CA ALA A 279 -0.15 16.95 21.29
C ALA A 279 -0.92 17.26 22.59
N SER A 280 -2.25 17.22 22.49
CA SER A 280 -3.20 17.36 23.58
C SER A 280 -2.79 16.49 24.78
N HIS A 281 -3.05 17.00 25.98
CA HIS A 281 -2.72 16.32 27.23
C HIS A 281 -3.38 14.94 27.41
N ARG A 282 -4.39 14.60 26.59
CA ARG A 282 -5.03 13.29 26.59
C ARG A 282 -4.66 12.55 25.30
N PRO A 283 -4.03 11.37 25.38
CA PRO A 283 -3.73 10.58 24.19
C PRO A 283 -5.03 10.03 23.58
N LEU A 284 -5.16 10.14 22.26
CA LEU A 284 -6.20 9.44 21.50
C LEU A 284 -5.98 7.93 21.56
N PHE A 285 -7.07 7.18 21.47
CA PHE A 285 -7.11 5.72 21.36
C PHE A 285 -6.51 5.01 22.56
N SER A 286 -6.69 5.56 23.75
CA SER A 286 -6.07 5.04 24.98
C SER A 286 -6.52 3.63 25.37
N SER A 287 -7.64 3.15 24.82
CA SER A 287 -8.11 1.77 25.01
C SER A 287 -7.64 0.85 23.89
N ALA A 288 -7.27 -0.39 24.22
CA ALA A 288 -6.82 -1.38 23.23
C ALA A 288 -7.85 -1.64 22.12
N HIS A 289 -9.15 -1.54 22.43
CA HIS A 289 -10.21 -1.69 21.43
C HIS A 289 -10.22 -0.53 20.42
N ASN A 290 -10.09 0.71 20.91
CA ASN A 290 -10.07 1.90 20.05
C ASN A 290 -8.78 1.97 19.23
N GLN A 291 -7.64 1.60 19.81
CA GLN A 291 -6.38 1.45 19.07
C GLN A 291 -6.53 0.43 17.94
N TRP A 292 -7.08 -0.76 18.22
CA TRP A 292 -7.33 -1.77 17.17
C TRP A 292 -8.23 -1.25 16.06
N LYS A 293 -9.30 -0.50 16.38
CA LYS A 293 -10.18 0.10 15.37
C LYS A 293 -9.43 1.10 14.49
N ALA A 294 -8.65 1.99 15.09
CA ALA A 294 -7.84 2.97 14.36
C ALA A 294 -6.81 2.28 13.45
N ASP A 295 -6.09 1.28 13.96
CA ASP A 295 -5.11 0.50 13.19
C ASP A 295 -5.78 -0.24 12.02
N TYR A 296 -6.97 -0.80 12.23
CA TYR A 296 -7.75 -1.47 11.18
C TYR A 296 -8.18 -0.49 10.09
N HIS A 297 -8.75 0.67 10.44
CA HIS A 297 -9.13 1.70 9.48
C HIS A 297 -7.91 2.24 8.71
N LEU A 298 -6.78 2.45 9.39
CA LEU A 298 -5.54 2.89 8.76
C LEU A 298 -5.05 1.86 7.73
N LYS A 299 -5.13 0.56 8.05
CA LYS A 299 -4.77 -0.52 7.14
C LYS A 299 -5.68 -0.57 5.91
N GLU A 300 -7.00 -0.42 6.10
CA GLU A 300 -7.96 -0.38 5.00
C GLU A 300 -7.76 0.84 4.11
N ALA A 301 -7.61 2.04 4.69
CA ALA A 301 -7.33 3.27 3.96
C ALA A 301 -6.01 3.18 3.18
N THR A 302 -4.96 2.64 3.80
CA THR A 302 -3.67 2.40 3.12
C THR A 302 -3.85 1.46 1.93
N SER A 303 -4.61 0.37 2.10
CA SER A 303 -4.85 -0.60 1.02
C SER A 303 -5.62 0.02 -0.14
N GLN A 304 -6.63 0.84 0.16
CA GLN A 304 -7.40 1.58 -0.86
C GLN A 304 -6.52 2.61 -1.59
N LEU A 305 -5.68 3.35 -0.87
CA LEU A 305 -4.74 4.32 -1.44
C LEU A 305 -3.72 3.65 -2.37
N MET A 306 -3.11 2.54 -1.94
CA MET A 306 -2.15 1.83 -2.79
C MET A 306 -2.82 1.29 -4.05
N ARG A 307 -4.04 0.75 -3.94
CA ARG A 307 -4.82 0.33 -5.11
C ARG A 307 -5.12 1.48 -6.06
N SER A 308 -5.57 2.63 -5.55
CA SER A 308 -5.90 3.79 -6.39
C SER A 308 -4.68 4.40 -7.09
N PHE A 309 -3.50 4.35 -6.47
CA PHE A 309 -2.25 4.77 -7.09
C PHE A 309 -1.61 3.71 -8.00
N GLY A 310 -2.17 2.49 -8.02
CA GLY A 310 -1.55 1.36 -8.70
C GLY A 310 -0.18 1.04 -8.11
N LEU A 311 -0.01 1.13 -6.80
CA LEU A 311 1.15 0.61 -6.08
C LEU A 311 0.81 -0.77 -5.52
N LYS A 312 1.71 -1.72 -5.74
CA LYS A 312 1.54 -3.14 -5.38
C LYS A 312 2.54 -3.59 -4.32
N ARG A 313 3.58 -2.79 -4.05
CA ARG A 313 4.62 -3.09 -3.06
C ARG A 313 5.09 -1.82 -2.36
N LEU A 314 5.19 -1.86 -1.03
CA LEU A 314 5.83 -0.82 -0.21
C LEU A 314 6.99 -1.43 0.56
N VAL A 315 8.18 -0.86 0.42
CA VAL A 315 9.38 -1.29 1.14
C VAL A 315 9.78 -0.22 2.14
N TRP A 316 9.94 -0.59 3.41
CA TRP A 316 10.33 0.31 4.50
C TRP A 316 11.78 0.12 4.93
N PRO A 317 12.40 1.13 5.57
CA PRO A 317 13.80 1.06 6.00
C PRO A 317 14.06 0.01 7.09
N ASP A 318 13.04 -0.36 7.85
CA ASP A 318 13.10 -1.41 8.89
C ASP A 318 12.97 -2.83 8.33
N GLY A 319 12.94 -2.97 7.00
CA GLY A 319 12.81 -4.24 6.30
C GLY A 319 11.36 -4.70 6.12
N LYS A 320 10.36 -3.94 6.58
CA LYS A 320 8.95 -4.28 6.30
C LYS A 320 8.68 -4.18 4.80
N ASP A 321 8.14 -5.25 4.23
CA ASP A 321 7.76 -5.38 2.83
C ASP A 321 6.26 -5.68 2.75
N LEU A 322 5.47 -4.66 2.38
CA LEU A 322 4.02 -4.74 2.36
C LEU A 322 3.51 -4.90 0.92
N TRP A 323 2.59 -5.84 0.73
CA TRP A 323 2.07 -6.22 -0.59
C TRP A 323 0.59 -5.84 -0.72
N PHE A 324 0.25 -5.22 -1.85
CA PHE A 324 -1.09 -4.74 -2.19
C PHE A 324 -1.59 -5.26 -3.55
N GLY A 325 -0.95 -6.32 -4.05
CA GLY A 325 -1.29 -6.99 -5.30
C GLY A 325 -1.90 -8.37 -5.09
N CYS A 326 -1.70 -9.27 -6.05
CA CYS A 326 -2.24 -10.62 -6.01
C CYS A 326 -1.50 -11.53 -5.01
N SER A 327 -2.19 -12.60 -4.63
CA SER A 327 -1.75 -13.69 -3.75
C SER A 327 -2.24 -15.03 -4.30
N LYS A 328 -2.01 -16.11 -3.56
CA LYS A 328 -2.45 -17.45 -3.95
C LYS A 328 -3.98 -17.61 -3.88
N GLU A 329 -4.65 -16.76 -3.12
CA GLU A 329 -6.11 -16.77 -2.90
C GLU A 329 -6.87 -15.77 -3.79
N THR A 330 -6.17 -15.04 -4.66
CA THR A 330 -6.75 -13.98 -5.50
C THR A 330 -6.32 -14.16 -6.95
N SER A 331 -7.09 -13.60 -7.88
CA SER A 331 -6.69 -13.55 -9.28
C SER A 331 -5.39 -12.78 -9.49
N ARG A 332 -4.66 -13.15 -10.54
CA ARG A 332 -3.49 -12.39 -10.99
C ARG A 332 -3.87 -10.96 -11.37
N CYS A 333 -2.90 -10.05 -11.35
CA CYS A 333 -3.18 -8.61 -11.45
C CYS A 333 -3.64 -8.11 -12.83
N PHE A 334 -3.53 -8.92 -13.88
CA PHE A 334 -3.92 -8.60 -15.25
C PHE A 334 -4.83 -9.71 -15.79
N GLY A 335 -5.74 -9.34 -16.69
CA GLY A 335 -6.70 -10.28 -17.28
C GLY A 335 -6.08 -11.30 -18.23
N THR A 336 -6.91 -11.85 -19.12
CA THR A 336 -6.45 -12.68 -20.24
C THR A 336 -5.53 -11.85 -21.14
N VAL A 337 -4.40 -12.43 -21.53
CA VAL A 337 -3.45 -11.78 -22.44
C VAL A 337 -3.98 -11.93 -23.87
N HIS A 338 -3.93 -10.85 -24.64
CA HIS A 338 -4.35 -10.82 -26.04
C HIS A 338 -3.16 -10.41 -26.92
N ASP A 339 -2.93 -11.14 -28.00
CA ASP A 339 -1.83 -10.91 -28.95
C ASP A 339 -0.47 -10.70 -28.26
N ASP A 340 -0.17 -11.57 -27.28
CA ASP A 340 1.06 -11.60 -26.49
C ASP A 340 1.38 -10.29 -25.76
N THR A 341 0.38 -9.43 -25.56
CA THR A 341 0.55 -8.10 -24.97
C THR A 341 -0.36 -7.92 -23.76
N PRO A 342 0.17 -8.10 -22.53
CA PRO A 342 -0.60 -7.90 -21.31
C PRO A 342 -1.02 -6.43 -21.09
N GLU A 343 -2.13 -6.24 -20.37
CA GLU A 343 -2.72 -4.92 -20.06
C GLU A 343 -1.70 -3.91 -19.51
N TYR A 344 -0.80 -4.35 -18.63
CA TYR A 344 0.16 -3.45 -17.98
C TYR A 344 1.13 -2.76 -18.94
N LEU A 345 1.39 -3.34 -20.13
CA LEU A 345 2.26 -2.72 -21.13
C LEU A 345 1.59 -1.49 -21.77
N TYR A 346 0.26 -1.51 -21.91
CA TYR A 346 -0.53 -0.35 -22.36
C TYR A 346 -0.61 0.75 -21.29
N LEU A 347 -0.40 0.41 -20.03
CA LEU A 347 -0.27 1.37 -18.92
C LEU A 347 1.15 1.96 -18.80
N GLU A 348 2.04 1.65 -19.73
CA GLU A 348 3.48 1.97 -19.68
C GLU A 348 4.21 1.41 -18.45
N ARG A 349 3.68 0.32 -17.90
CA ARG A 349 4.24 -0.37 -16.74
C ARG A 349 4.86 -1.70 -17.13
N TRP A 350 5.58 -2.27 -16.18
CA TRP A 350 6.12 -3.62 -16.26
C TRP A 350 5.24 -4.58 -15.46
N THR A 351 5.62 -5.86 -15.39
CA THR A 351 4.84 -6.86 -14.69
C THR A 351 4.72 -6.50 -13.21
N PRO A 352 3.51 -6.57 -12.62
CA PRO A 352 3.34 -6.31 -11.19
C PRO A 352 4.29 -7.16 -10.34
N PRO A 353 4.95 -6.58 -9.33
CA PRO A 353 5.99 -7.27 -8.57
C PRO A 353 5.45 -8.48 -7.79
N CYS A 354 4.17 -8.46 -7.43
CA CYS A 354 3.47 -9.58 -6.80
C CYS A 354 3.29 -10.76 -7.77
N CYS A 355 3.07 -10.48 -9.06
CA CYS A 355 3.01 -11.50 -10.10
C CYS A 355 4.39 -12.11 -10.34
N LEU A 356 5.43 -11.29 -10.47
CA LEU A 356 6.81 -11.79 -10.56
C LEU A 356 7.20 -12.63 -9.34
N ARG A 357 6.78 -12.23 -8.12
CA ARG A 357 7.00 -13.04 -6.91
C ARG A 357 6.34 -14.43 -7.02
N ALA A 358 5.09 -14.48 -7.45
CA ALA A 358 4.37 -15.74 -7.63
C ALA A 358 5.01 -16.60 -8.73
N LEU A 359 5.43 -16.03 -9.86
CA LEU A 359 6.15 -16.76 -10.91
C LEU A 359 7.46 -17.38 -10.40
N ARG A 360 8.26 -16.64 -9.63
CA ARG A 360 9.49 -17.17 -9.00
C ARG A 360 9.17 -18.32 -8.03
N GLU A 361 8.09 -18.20 -7.26
CA GLU A 361 7.64 -19.23 -6.33
C GLU A 361 7.19 -20.50 -7.06
N THR A 362 6.35 -20.37 -8.09
CA THR A 362 5.91 -21.47 -8.94
C THR A 362 7.09 -22.13 -9.64
N THR A 363 8.01 -21.35 -10.20
CA THR A 363 9.23 -21.87 -10.85
C THR A 363 10.04 -22.74 -9.90
N LYS A 364 10.28 -22.25 -8.68
CA LYS A 364 11.00 -23.00 -7.66
C LYS A 364 10.29 -24.30 -7.30
N HIS A 365 8.96 -24.27 -7.15
CA HIS A 365 8.17 -25.47 -6.87
C HIS A 365 8.28 -26.49 -8.01
N VAL A 366 8.05 -26.06 -9.25
CA VAL A 366 8.10 -26.92 -10.44
C VAL A 366 9.49 -27.53 -10.62
N VAL A 367 10.55 -26.73 -10.57
CA VAL A 367 11.95 -27.22 -10.68
C VAL A 367 12.25 -28.30 -9.65
N ASN A 368 11.89 -28.09 -8.37
CA ASN A 368 12.12 -29.09 -7.32
C ASN A 368 11.40 -30.41 -7.62
N ILE A 369 10.16 -30.35 -8.14
CA ILE A 369 9.40 -31.55 -8.51
C ILE A 369 10.06 -32.28 -9.69
N LEU A 370 10.45 -31.56 -10.74
CA LEU A 370 11.12 -32.14 -11.90
C LEU A 370 12.42 -32.84 -11.50
N GLU A 371 13.27 -32.17 -10.71
CA GLU A 371 14.54 -32.74 -10.23
C GLU A 371 14.32 -33.98 -9.36
N SER A 372 13.38 -33.92 -8.40
CA SER A 372 13.07 -35.04 -7.51
C SER A 372 12.48 -36.26 -8.24
N SER A 373 11.85 -36.00 -9.39
CA SER A 373 11.24 -37.02 -10.25
C SER A 373 12.19 -37.53 -11.33
N GLY A 374 13.43 -37.03 -11.40
CA GLY A 374 14.39 -37.43 -12.44
C GLY A 374 13.96 -37.01 -13.85
N VAL A 375 13.29 -35.87 -13.98
CA VAL A 375 12.92 -35.27 -15.27
C VAL A 375 13.98 -34.26 -15.67
N ARG A 376 14.66 -34.52 -16.80
CA ARG A 376 15.60 -33.56 -17.37
C ARG A 376 14.84 -32.36 -17.92
N TYR A 377 15.25 -31.17 -17.50
CA TYR A 377 14.65 -29.91 -17.93
C TYR A 377 15.73 -28.86 -18.19
N TRP A 378 15.35 -27.80 -18.92
CA TRP A 378 16.18 -26.62 -19.12
C TRP A 378 15.32 -25.36 -19.17
N LEU A 379 15.88 -24.22 -18.79
CA LEU A 379 15.28 -22.92 -19.04
C LEU A 379 15.14 -22.71 -20.55
N GLU A 380 13.97 -22.28 -20.99
CA GLU A 380 13.63 -22.07 -22.40
C GLU A 380 13.17 -20.62 -22.64
N GLY A 381 13.15 -20.19 -23.91
CA GLY A 381 12.50 -18.96 -24.33
C GLY A 381 12.93 -17.71 -23.54
N GLY A 382 11.93 -16.91 -23.12
CA GLY A 382 12.14 -15.68 -22.34
C GLY A 382 12.80 -15.92 -20.99
N SER A 383 12.58 -17.09 -20.39
CA SER A 383 13.17 -17.47 -19.10
C SER A 383 14.67 -17.71 -19.18
N LEU A 384 15.13 -18.42 -20.22
CA LEU A 384 16.57 -18.57 -20.50
C LEU A 384 17.23 -17.22 -20.79
N LEU A 385 16.56 -16.36 -21.56
CA LEU A 385 17.04 -15.03 -21.88
C LEU A 385 17.18 -14.16 -20.63
N GLY A 386 16.19 -14.18 -19.74
CA GLY A 386 16.23 -13.49 -18.45
C GLY A 386 17.37 -13.99 -17.55
N ALA A 387 17.57 -15.32 -17.48
CA ALA A 387 18.67 -15.93 -16.75
C ALA A 387 20.05 -15.47 -17.27
N ALA A 388 20.24 -15.49 -18.58
CA ALA A 388 21.50 -15.07 -19.21
C ALA A 388 21.79 -13.56 -19.04
N ARG A 389 20.74 -12.71 -19.05
CA ARG A 389 20.88 -11.26 -18.97
C ARG A 389 21.09 -10.75 -17.55
N HIS A 390 20.21 -11.12 -16.63
CA HIS A 390 20.17 -10.54 -15.29
C HIS A 390 19.76 -11.53 -14.20
N LYS A 391 19.81 -12.84 -14.49
CA LYS A 391 19.61 -13.95 -13.53
C LYS A 391 18.21 -14.01 -12.91
N ASP A 392 17.21 -13.45 -13.60
CA ASP A 392 15.83 -13.41 -13.13
C ASP A 392 14.86 -13.33 -14.31
N ILE A 393 13.56 -13.43 -14.04
CA ILE A 393 12.49 -13.23 -15.03
C ILE A 393 12.65 -11.84 -15.68
N ILE A 394 12.41 -11.71 -16.98
CA ILE A 394 12.41 -10.41 -17.64
C ILE A 394 11.32 -9.54 -16.98
N PRO A 395 11.60 -8.28 -16.57
CA PRO A 395 10.67 -7.52 -15.72
C PRO A 395 9.26 -7.28 -16.31
N TRP A 396 9.10 -7.46 -17.61
CA TRP A 396 7.85 -7.31 -18.35
C TRP A 396 7.31 -8.62 -18.93
N ASP A 397 7.87 -9.77 -18.54
CA ASP A 397 7.32 -11.10 -18.85
C ASP A 397 6.21 -11.47 -17.86
N TYR A 398 5.33 -12.39 -18.27
CA TYR A 398 4.15 -12.78 -17.49
C TYR A 398 4.07 -14.26 -17.13
N ASP A 399 5.01 -15.07 -17.62
CA ASP A 399 5.10 -16.52 -17.45
C ASP A 399 6.58 -16.96 -17.36
N VAL A 400 6.78 -18.27 -17.26
CA VAL A 400 8.11 -18.92 -17.27
C VAL A 400 8.04 -20.16 -18.14
N ASP A 401 9.04 -20.36 -18.99
CA ASP A 401 9.12 -21.49 -19.91
C ASP A 401 10.28 -22.42 -19.54
N LEU A 402 9.98 -23.72 -19.47
CA LEU A 402 10.98 -24.77 -19.35
C LEU A 402 10.81 -25.78 -20.48
N GLY A 403 11.90 -26.21 -21.10
CA GLY A 403 11.89 -27.39 -21.96
C GLY A 403 12.13 -28.65 -21.13
N ILE A 404 11.52 -29.77 -21.50
CA ILE A 404 11.71 -31.08 -20.88
C ILE A 404 11.91 -32.17 -21.93
N TYR A 405 12.59 -33.26 -21.56
CA TYR A 405 12.61 -34.47 -22.38
C TYR A 405 11.25 -35.19 -22.29
N LEU A 406 10.59 -35.41 -23.43
CA LEU A 406 9.29 -36.10 -23.49
C LEU A 406 9.38 -37.52 -22.91
N GLU A 407 10.48 -38.23 -23.12
CA GLU A 407 10.71 -39.58 -22.59
C GLU A 407 10.77 -39.65 -21.05
N ASP A 408 11.00 -38.52 -20.38
CA ASP A 408 11.08 -38.46 -18.92
C ASP A 408 9.71 -38.14 -18.27
N VAL A 409 8.70 -37.71 -19.05
CA VAL A 409 7.35 -37.40 -18.56
C VAL A 409 6.76 -38.50 -17.67
N PRO A 410 6.89 -39.81 -17.99
CA PRO A 410 6.38 -40.88 -17.14
C PRO A 410 6.98 -40.95 -15.73
N ASN A 411 8.16 -40.35 -15.50
CA ASN A 411 8.83 -40.37 -14.21
C ASN A 411 8.15 -39.46 -13.17
N CYS A 412 7.37 -38.47 -13.63
CA CYS A 412 6.68 -37.53 -12.75
C CYS A 412 5.20 -37.91 -12.60
N GLU A 413 4.78 -38.25 -11.37
CA GLU A 413 3.38 -38.57 -11.05
C GLU A 413 2.40 -37.46 -11.44
N TYR A 414 2.84 -36.20 -11.37
CA TYR A 414 2.03 -35.05 -11.72
C TYR A 414 1.84 -34.88 -13.24
N LEU A 415 2.73 -35.44 -14.07
CA LEU A 415 2.67 -35.29 -15.53
C LEU A 415 2.10 -36.54 -16.23
N LYS A 416 2.46 -37.73 -15.76
CA LYS A 416 2.24 -38.99 -16.49
C LYS A 416 0.78 -39.39 -16.73
N ASN A 417 -0.16 -38.86 -15.95
CA ASN A 417 -1.59 -39.17 -16.04
C ASN A 417 -2.45 -37.95 -16.44
N LEU A 418 -1.82 -36.85 -16.89
CA LEU A 418 -2.53 -35.66 -17.36
C LEU A 418 -2.87 -35.81 -18.85
N ASP A 419 -3.94 -36.55 -19.14
CA ASP A 419 -4.40 -36.77 -20.53
C ASP A 419 -5.44 -35.74 -20.99
N SER A 420 -6.37 -35.31 -20.12
CA SER A 420 -7.42 -34.33 -20.46
C SER A 420 -8.07 -33.62 -19.26
N GLY A 421 -7.31 -33.44 -18.17
CA GLY A 421 -7.82 -32.79 -16.95
C GLY A 421 -6.78 -31.93 -16.24
N SER A 422 -7.19 -31.38 -15.10
CA SER A 422 -6.34 -30.63 -14.18
C SER A 422 -6.16 -31.41 -12.87
N LEU A 423 -4.97 -31.34 -12.29
CA LEU A 423 -4.63 -31.91 -11.00
C LEU A 423 -4.16 -30.78 -10.07
N VAL A 424 -4.73 -30.71 -8.86
CA VAL A 424 -4.25 -29.77 -7.83
C VAL A 424 -3.35 -30.53 -6.85
N ASP A 425 -2.11 -30.08 -6.69
CA ASP A 425 -1.19 -30.71 -5.76
C ASP A 425 -1.43 -30.29 -4.29
N ALA A 426 -0.71 -30.93 -3.36
CA ALA A 426 -0.87 -30.68 -1.93
C ALA A 426 -0.52 -29.24 -1.50
N ASN A 427 0.24 -28.50 -2.32
CA ASN A 427 0.59 -27.10 -2.09
C ASN A 427 -0.36 -26.13 -2.81
N GLY A 428 -1.38 -26.64 -3.51
CA GLY A 428 -2.39 -25.86 -4.21
C GLY A 428 -1.98 -25.35 -5.58
N TYR A 429 -0.92 -25.88 -6.20
CA TYR A 429 -0.60 -25.58 -7.60
C TYR A 429 -1.45 -26.44 -8.53
N VAL A 430 -1.86 -25.90 -9.66
CA VAL A 430 -2.71 -26.60 -10.64
C VAL A 430 -1.85 -27.04 -11.81
N TRP A 431 -1.79 -28.34 -12.04
CA TRP A 431 -1.09 -28.97 -13.16
C TRP A 431 -2.11 -29.37 -14.21
N GLU A 432 -1.93 -28.93 -15.45
CA GLU A 432 -2.83 -29.23 -16.56
C GLU A 432 -2.04 -29.53 -17.83
N ARG A 433 -2.65 -30.30 -18.73
CA ARG A 433 -2.16 -30.46 -20.10
C ARG A 433 -2.92 -29.50 -21.01
N ALA A 434 -2.19 -28.61 -21.67
CA ALA A 434 -2.77 -27.60 -22.54
C ALA A 434 -3.34 -28.25 -23.81
N VAL A 435 -4.62 -27.98 -24.09
CA VAL A 435 -5.35 -28.51 -25.25
C VAL A 435 -4.83 -27.91 -26.57
N GLU A 436 -4.25 -26.71 -26.50
CA GLU A 436 -3.87 -25.90 -27.66
C GLU A 436 -2.50 -26.22 -28.27
N GLY A 437 -1.61 -26.94 -27.56
CA GLY A 437 -0.22 -27.06 -28.03
C GLY A 437 0.62 -28.21 -27.47
N ASP A 438 0.01 -29.26 -26.90
CA ASP A 438 0.73 -30.44 -26.36
C ASP A 438 1.87 -30.10 -25.38
N PHE A 439 1.63 -29.13 -24.50
CA PHE A 439 2.52 -28.75 -23.40
C PHE A 439 1.81 -28.87 -22.04
N TYR A 440 2.56 -28.82 -20.95
CA TYR A 440 1.99 -28.80 -19.60
C TYR A 440 2.04 -27.39 -19.03
N ARG A 441 1.00 -26.99 -18.32
CA ARG A 441 0.91 -25.70 -17.65
C ARG A 441 0.74 -25.90 -16.16
N ILE A 442 1.55 -25.20 -15.36
CA ILE A 442 1.50 -25.25 -13.90
C ILE A 442 1.14 -23.87 -13.38
N GLN A 443 -0.08 -23.70 -12.90
CA GLN A 443 -0.60 -22.44 -12.38
C GLN A 443 -0.33 -22.29 -10.88
N TYR A 444 -0.14 -21.04 -10.44
CA TYR A 444 0.15 -20.69 -9.05
C TYR A 444 -0.94 -21.16 -8.09
N SER A 445 -2.21 -21.07 -8.50
CA SER A 445 -3.36 -21.70 -7.84
C SER A 445 -4.59 -21.72 -8.72
N GLU A 446 -5.67 -22.38 -8.26
CA GLU A 446 -6.99 -22.34 -8.90
C GLU A 446 -7.57 -20.91 -9.03
N ALA A 447 -7.15 -19.99 -8.16
CA ALA A 447 -7.56 -18.58 -8.24
C ALA A 447 -6.59 -17.76 -9.10
N ASN A 448 -5.31 -18.14 -9.16
CA ASN A 448 -4.24 -17.33 -9.72
C ASN A 448 -3.51 -18.06 -10.85
N HIS A 449 -3.86 -17.69 -12.09
CA HIS A 449 -3.38 -18.35 -13.30
C HIS A 449 -2.03 -17.79 -13.82
N LEU A 450 -1.16 -17.27 -12.93
CA LEU A 450 0.26 -17.11 -13.27
C LEU A 450 0.90 -18.50 -13.36
N HIS A 451 1.72 -18.75 -14.36
CA HIS A 451 2.09 -20.12 -14.67
C HIS A 451 3.54 -20.30 -15.12
N VAL A 452 3.97 -21.56 -15.04
CA VAL A 452 5.15 -22.11 -15.69
C VAL A 452 4.67 -23.09 -16.76
N ASP A 453 5.12 -22.94 -17.99
CA ASP A 453 4.86 -23.86 -19.08
C ASP A 453 6.04 -24.82 -19.28
N LEU A 454 5.74 -26.11 -19.44
CA LEU A 454 6.70 -27.18 -19.74
C LEU A 454 6.50 -27.67 -21.16
N TRP A 455 7.51 -27.48 -22.00
CA TRP A 455 7.53 -27.82 -23.41
C TRP A 455 8.25 -29.16 -23.62
N PRO A 456 7.53 -30.26 -23.93
CA PRO A 456 8.16 -31.55 -24.15
C PRO A 456 8.81 -31.63 -25.53
N PHE A 457 10.09 -32.01 -25.59
CA PHE A 457 10.82 -32.28 -26.83
C PHE A 457 11.28 -33.74 -26.88
N TYR A 458 11.35 -34.30 -28.08
CA TYR A 458 11.94 -35.61 -28.34
C TYR A 458 13.06 -35.52 -29.39
N LEU A 459 13.99 -36.46 -29.32
CA LEU A 459 15.14 -36.52 -30.22
C LEU A 459 14.75 -37.18 -31.54
N ARG A 460 15.06 -36.51 -32.66
CA ARG A 460 14.97 -37.05 -34.01
C ARG A 460 16.22 -36.69 -34.80
N ASN A 461 17.06 -37.67 -35.10
CA ASN A 461 18.29 -37.50 -35.89
C ASN A 461 19.24 -36.41 -35.36
N GLY A 462 19.44 -36.33 -34.03
CA GLY A 462 20.33 -35.33 -33.41
C GLY A 462 19.71 -33.95 -33.22
N VAL A 463 18.43 -33.79 -33.55
CA VAL A 463 17.66 -32.54 -33.41
C VAL A 463 16.52 -32.77 -32.41
N MET A 464 16.36 -31.84 -31.47
CA MET A 464 15.22 -31.78 -30.56
C MET A 464 14.04 -31.15 -31.28
N THR A 465 12.92 -31.86 -31.30
CA THR A 465 11.68 -31.46 -32.00
C THR A 465 10.46 -31.76 -31.12
N LYS A 466 9.32 -31.18 -31.50
CA LYS A 466 7.98 -31.51 -31.00
C LYS A 466 6.99 -31.58 -32.17
N ASP A 467 5.76 -32.00 -31.90
CA ASP A 467 4.73 -32.20 -32.93
C ASP A 467 3.88 -30.95 -33.19
N THR A 468 3.87 -30.01 -32.25
CA THR A 468 3.07 -28.78 -32.25
C THR A 468 3.97 -27.56 -32.10
N TRP A 469 3.68 -26.49 -32.84
CA TRP A 469 4.47 -25.25 -32.81
C TRP A 469 3.55 -24.04 -32.68
N THR A 470 4.03 -23.02 -31.99
CA THR A 470 3.37 -21.71 -31.88
C THR A 470 3.81 -20.78 -33.01
N ASP A 471 3.12 -19.66 -33.19
CA ASP A 471 3.49 -18.64 -34.17
C ASP A 471 4.70 -17.78 -33.74
N HIS A 472 5.29 -18.07 -32.57
CA HIS A 472 6.44 -17.36 -32.05
C HIS A 472 7.72 -17.73 -32.79
N LYS A 473 8.51 -16.72 -33.20
CA LYS A 473 9.78 -16.89 -33.92
C LYS A 473 10.77 -17.81 -33.20
N GLN A 474 10.79 -17.80 -31.88
CA GLN A 474 11.72 -18.56 -31.05
C GLN A 474 11.34 -20.04 -30.85
N ASP A 475 10.10 -20.41 -31.21
CA ASP A 475 9.60 -21.77 -31.08
C ASP A 475 10.02 -22.61 -32.30
N VAL A 476 11.28 -23.02 -32.29
CA VAL A 476 11.94 -23.77 -33.37
C VAL A 476 12.70 -24.99 -32.85
N GLU A 477 12.89 -25.97 -33.73
CA GLU A 477 13.78 -27.10 -33.52
C GLU A 477 15.22 -26.63 -33.23
N PHE A 478 15.99 -27.44 -32.50
CA PHE A 478 17.39 -27.12 -32.20
C PHE A 478 18.25 -28.39 -32.04
N PRO A 479 19.58 -28.31 -32.28
CA PRO A 479 20.47 -29.46 -32.11
C PRO A 479 20.56 -29.95 -30.66
N GLU A 480 20.53 -31.27 -30.44
CA GLU A 480 20.58 -31.88 -29.11
C GLU A 480 21.88 -31.56 -28.35
N HIS A 481 22.99 -31.31 -29.05
CA HIS A 481 24.28 -31.06 -28.40
C HIS A 481 24.25 -29.88 -27.42
N PHE A 482 23.31 -28.94 -27.56
CA PHE A 482 23.08 -27.87 -26.60
C PHE A 482 22.62 -28.37 -25.22
N LEU A 483 22.06 -29.56 -25.12
CA LEU A 483 21.60 -30.18 -23.87
C LEU A 483 22.64 -31.15 -23.26
N GLN A 484 23.77 -31.37 -23.94
CA GLN A 484 24.77 -32.37 -23.57
C GLN A 484 26.17 -31.74 -23.37
N PRO A 485 26.52 -31.28 -22.15
CA PRO A 485 25.71 -31.31 -20.93
C PRO A 485 24.79 -30.09 -20.81
N LEU A 486 23.79 -30.19 -19.93
CA LEU A 486 23.14 -29.01 -19.35
C LEU A 486 24.11 -28.31 -18.39
N VAL A 487 23.95 -26.99 -18.23
CA VAL A 487 24.80 -26.19 -17.34
C VAL A 487 23.96 -25.51 -16.25
N PRO A 488 24.47 -25.43 -15.00
CA PRO A 488 23.78 -24.74 -13.93
C PRO A 488 23.78 -23.22 -14.19
N MET A 489 22.64 -22.57 -13.99
CA MET A 489 22.43 -21.14 -14.19
C MET A 489 21.62 -20.53 -13.04
N PRO A 490 22.05 -19.40 -12.45
CA PRO A 490 21.22 -18.66 -11.51
C PRO A 490 19.99 -18.07 -12.21
N PHE A 491 18.79 -18.35 -11.68
CA PHE A 491 17.53 -17.83 -12.20
C PHE A 491 16.50 -17.73 -11.06
N ALA A 492 15.79 -16.61 -10.97
CA ALA A 492 14.65 -16.46 -10.05
C ALA A 492 14.97 -16.77 -8.56
N GLY A 493 16.23 -16.60 -8.14
CA GLY A 493 16.68 -16.89 -6.78
C GLY A 493 17.00 -18.37 -6.49
N ILE A 494 17.02 -19.23 -7.51
CA ILE A 494 17.47 -20.63 -7.45
C ILE A 494 18.60 -20.89 -8.46
N THR A 495 19.24 -22.05 -8.35
CA THR A 495 20.05 -22.61 -9.43
C THR A 495 19.14 -23.50 -10.27
N ALA A 496 18.98 -23.18 -11.55
CA ALA A 496 18.29 -24.00 -12.52
C ALA A 496 19.28 -24.55 -13.56
N TYR A 497 18.80 -25.34 -14.54
CA TYR A 497 19.61 -25.79 -15.67
C TYR A 497 19.25 -25.04 -16.94
N GLY A 498 20.25 -24.74 -17.77
CA GLY A 498 20.07 -24.21 -19.12
C GLY A 498 20.93 -24.97 -20.13
N PRO A 499 20.71 -24.75 -21.43
CA PRO A 499 21.55 -25.33 -22.48
C PRO A 499 23.01 -24.87 -22.32
N ASN A 500 23.97 -25.75 -22.61
CA ASN A 500 25.35 -25.31 -22.78
C ASN A 500 25.44 -24.29 -23.93
N ASN A 501 26.47 -23.45 -23.89
CA ASN A 501 26.65 -22.38 -24.88
C ASN A 501 25.34 -21.56 -25.11
N HIS A 502 24.62 -21.27 -24.02
CA HIS A 502 23.29 -20.64 -24.03
C HIS A 502 23.21 -19.35 -24.85
N ARG A 503 24.31 -18.60 -25.02
CA ARG A 503 24.36 -17.46 -25.96
C ARG A 503 24.04 -17.89 -27.39
N ALA A 504 24.75 -18.88 -27.92
CA ALA A 504 24.53 -19.37 -29.27
C ALA A 504 23.13 -19.99 -29.41
N PHE A 505 22.64 -20.67 -28.37
CA PHE A 505 21.27 -21.19 -28.33
C PHE A 505 20.22 -20.06 -28.41
N LEU A 506 20.39 -18.99 -27.63
CA LEU A 506 19.51 -17.83 -27.65
C LEU A 506 19.58 -17.07 -28.98
N GLU A 507 20.77 -16.92 -29.56
CA GLU A 507 20.96 -16.25 -30.85
C GLU A 507 20.36 -17.06 -32.01
N LEU A 508 20.39 -18.40 -31.93
CA LEU A 508 19.67 -19.27 -32.86
C LEU A 508 18.16 -19.02 -32.84
N LYS A 509 17.57 -18.88 -31.65
CA LYS A 509 16.11 -18.74 -31.48
C LYS A 509 15.61 -17.32 -31.70
N PHE A 510 16.30 -16.31 -31.18
CA PHE A 510 15.83 -14.92 -31.19
C PHE A 510 16.54 -14.04 -32.22
N GLY A 511 17.77 -14.38 -32.57
CA GLY A 511 18.66 -13.58 -33.40
C GLY A 511 19.87 -13.03 -32.64
N GLU A 512 20.88 -12.61 -33.39
CA GLU A 512 22.16 -12.11 -32.87
C GLU A 512 21.97 -10.91 -31.92
N GLY A 513 22.69 -10.90 -30.80
CA GLY A 513 22.70 -9.79 -29.84
C GLY A 513 21.43 -9.64 -28.99
N VAL A 514 20.56 -10.66 -28.92
CA VAL A 514 19.32 -10.62 -28.13
C VAL A 514 19.56 -10.39 -26.62
N ILE A 515 20.68 -10.87 -26.08
CA ILE A 515 21.00 -10.72 -24.65
C ILE A 515 21.22 -9.24 -24.33
N GLU A 516 21.95 -8.54 -25.19
CA GLU A 516 22.35 -7.15 -25.02
C GLU A 516 21.26 -6.15 -25.44
N ASN A 517 20.34 -6.54 -26.33
CA ASN A 517 19.32 -5.67 -26.91
C ASN A 517 17.89 -6.11 -26.53
N PRO A 518 17.40 -5.76 -25.31
CA PRO A 518 16.08 -6.17 -24.87
C PRO A 518 14.95 -5.52 -25.69
N GLN A 519 13.95 -6.31 -26.04
CA GLN A 519 12.73 -5.84 -26.72
C GLN A 519 11.49 -6.26 -25.94
N TYR A 520 10.40 -5.50 -26.09
CA TYR A 520 9.08 -5.90 -25.63
C TYR A 520 8.48 -6.98 -26.55
N PRO A 521 7.54 -7.81 -26.07
CA PRO A 521 6.93 -8.89 -26.87
C PRO A 521 6.38 -8.40 -28.22
N ASN A 522 5.72 -7.23 -28.24
CA ASN A 522 5.25 -6.59 -29.47
C ASN A 522 5.69 -5.12 -29.56
N PRO A 523 6.90 -4.85 -30.11
CA PRO A 523 7.44 -3.50 -30.16
C PRO A 523 6.65 -2.57 -31.10
N ILE A 524 6.04 -3.13 -32.15
CA ILE A 524 5.25 -2.38 -33.14
C ILE A 524 3.96 -1.86 -32.51
N LYS A 525 3.18 -2.71 -31.83
CA LYS A 525 1.94 -2.29 -31.17
C LYS A 525 2.17 -1.27 -30.08
N LYS A 526 3.25 -1.39 -29.30
CA LYS A 526 3.60 -0.40 -28.28
C LYS A 526 3.89 0.97 -28.90
N SER A 527 4.60 1.02 -30.03
CA SER A 527 4.93 2.30 -30.71
C SER A 527 3.71 3.05 -31.24
N LEU A 528 2.59 2.35 -31.50
CA LEU A 528 1.34 2.96 -31.97
C LEU A 528 0.51 3.60 -30.85
N THR A 529 0.78 3.25 -29.58
CA THR A 529 0.08 3.77 -28.41
C THR A 529 0.91 4.73 -27.56
N SER A 530 2.18 4.99 -27.95
CA SER A 530 3.12 5.89 -27.26
C SER A 530 3.08 7.30 -27.83
#